data_AF-A0A3N7FX88-F1
#
_entry.id   AF-A0A3N7FX88-F1
#
_cell.length_a   1.000
_cell.length_b   1.000
_cell.length_c   1.000
_cell.angle_alpha   90.00
_cell.angle_beta   90.00
_cell.angle_gamma   90.00
#
_symmetry.space_group_name_H-M   'P 1'
#
loop_
_entity.id
_entity.type
_entity.pdbx_description
1 polymer ?
#
loop_
_entity_poly.entity_id
_entity_poly.type
_entity_poly.pdbx_seq_one_letter_code
_entity_poly.pdbx_strand_id
1 'polypeptide(L)'
;MNGILCDLSDLLSLVELLAFNMSWEWTCGKIITELLEMLERTKLDSFAVAVVTLLGQLGRLGVAACGYEDKGVENLRYKLSGFLSCDATIQMALPVQIALATSLLALLSLEFEKVIQSNCNLPAIACQSVSIDHIRSWFYSLTKERQVLSRSLLQSCDVL
;
A
#
# COMPACT_ATOMS: atom_id res chain seq x y z
N MET A 1 -9.55 24.90 6.91
CA MET A 1 -9.15 23.71 6.13
C MET A 1 -9.15 22.40 6.93
N ASN A 2 -9.42 22.39 8.25
CA ASN A 2 -9.44 21.14 9.04
C ASN A 2 -10.76 20.34 8.96
N GLY A 3 -11.91 20.98 8.73
CA GLY A 3 -13.21 20.29 8.71
C GLY A 3 -13.30 19.18 7.65
N ILE A 4 -12.88 19.48 6.42
CA ILE A 4 -12.96 18.55 5.27
C ILE A 4 -12.06 17.30 5.45
N LEU A 5 -10.93 17.43 6.17
CA LEU A 5 -10.03 16.31 6.44
C LEU A 5 -10.57 15.39 7.54
N CYS A 6 -11.23 15.95 8.56
CA CYS A 6 -11.96 15.17 9.57
C CYS A 6 -13.09 14.37 8.91
N ASP A 7 -13.85 15.00 8.02
CA ASP A 7 -14.93 14.34 7.28
C ASP A 7 -14.41 13.15 6.44
N LEU A 8 -13.25 13.29 5.78
CA LEU A 8 -12.66 12.22 4.99
C LEU A 8 -12.19 11.04 5.85
N SER A 9 -11.54 11.31 6.98
CA SER A 9 -11.09 10.24 7.90
C SER A 9 -12.28 9.44 8.43
N ASP A 10 -13.35 10.12 8.85
CA ASP A 10 -14.55 9.48 9.36
C ASP A 10 -15.23 8.61 8.29
N LEU A 11 -15.31 9.11 7.04
CA LEU A 11 -15.83 8.34 5.92
C LEU A 11 -14.98 7.09 5.62
N LEU A 12 -13.66 7.21 5.63
CA LEU A 12 -12.78 6.06 5.37
C LEU A 12 -12.85 5.02 6.50
N SER A 13 -12.97 5.46 7.76
CA SER A 13 -13.22 4.56 8.90
C SER A 13 -14.57 3.84 8.80
N LEU A 14 -15.61 4.50 8.28
CA LEU A 14 -16.89 3.86 8.00
C LEU A 14 -16.77 2.81 6.88
N VAL A 15 -15.98 3.10 5.83
CA VAL A 15 -15.69 2.12 4.76
C VAL A 15 -14.91 0.93 5.30
N GLU A 16 -13.91 1.15 6.15
CA GLU A 16 -13.15 0.09 6.83
C GLU A 16 -14.07 -0.79 7.69
N LEU A 17 -14.94 -0.16 8.51
CA LEU A 17 -15.89 -0.87 9.37
C LEU A 17 -16.91 -1.67 8.55
N LEU A 18 -17.41 -1.11 7.44
CA LEU A 18 -18.33 -1.81 6.55
C LEU A 18 -17.63 -3.03 5.93
N ALA A 19 -16.41 -2.85 5.41
CA ALA A 19 -15.63 -3.92 4.81
C ALA A 19 -15.29 -5.03 5.80
N PHE A 20 -15.01 -4.69 7.07
CA PHE A 20 -14.79 -5.65 8.15
C PHE A 20 -16.02 -6.52 8.45
N ASN A 21 -17.23 -5.98 8.29
CA ASN A 21 -18.47 -6.71 8.51
C ASN A 21 -18.95 -7.48 7.27
N MET A 22 -18.31 -7.29 6.12
CA MET A 22 -18.67 -7.94 4.85
C MET A 22 -17.69 -9.07 4.50
N SER A 23 -18.08 -9.96 3.59
CA SER A 23 -17.18 -11.01 3.11
C SER A 23 -16.03 -10.40 2.30
N TRP A 24 -14.87 -11.07 2.31
CA TRP A 24 -13.73 -10.66 1.48
C TRP A 24 -14.09 -10.54 0.00
N GLU A 25 -14.87 -11.48 -0.54
CA GLU A 25 -15.33 -11.43 -1.94
C GLU A 25 -16.12 -10.15 -2.24
N TRP A 26 -17.03 -9.77 -1.35
CA TRP A 26 -17.81 -8.54 -1.50
C TRP A 26 -16.93 -7.30 -1.38
N THR A 27 -16.08 -7.25 -0.35
CA THR A 27 -15.15 -6.13 -0.10
C THR A 27 -14.19 -5.95 -1.27
N CYS A 28 -13.62 -7.04 -1.78
CA CYS A 28 -12.73 -7.03 -2.92
C CYS A 28 -13.43 -6.57 -4.21
N GLY A 29 -14.65 -7.07 -4.47
CA GLY A 29 -15.39 -6.78 -5.69
C GLY A 29 -16.12 -5.44 -5.71
N LYS A 30 -16.34 -4.79 -4.56
CA LYS A 30 -17.10 -3.53 -4.46
C LYS A 30 -16.28 -2.37 -3.93
N ILE A 31 -15.58 -2.56 -2.81
CA ILE A 31 -14.88 -1.46 -2.14
C ILE A 31 -13.49 -1.27 -2.73
N ILE A 32 -12.69 -2.34 -2.81
CA ILE A 32 -11.32 -2.24 -3.32
C ILE A 32 -11.29 -1.77 -4.77
N THR A 33 -12.18 -2.29 -5.62
CA THR A 33 -12.29 -1.86 -7.02
C THR A 33 -12.55 -0.35 -7.13
N GLU A 34 -13.53 0.18 -6.38
CA GLU A 34 -13.85 1.61 -6.41
C GLU A 34 -12.70 2.47 -5.89
N LEU A 35 -12.06 2.07 -4.78
CA LEU A 35 -10.92 2.79 -4.22
C LEU A 35 -9.73 2.85 -5.18
N LEU A 36 -9.47 1.77 -5.93
CA LEU A 36 -8.44 1.76 -6.97
C LEU A 36 -8.78 2.73 -8.11
N GLU A 37 -10.03 2.77 -8.58
CA GLU A 37 -10.46 3.74 -9.59
C GLU A 37 -10.35 5.19 -9.10
N MET A 38 -10.70 5.44 -7.84
CA MET A 38 -10.53 6.77 -7.22
C MET A 38 -9.06 7.19 -7.15
N LEU A 39 -8.17 6.25 -6.84
CA LEU A 39 -6.73 6.49 -6.80
C LEU A 39 -6.16 6.83 -8.19
N GLU A 40 -6.64 6.17 -9.26
CA GLU A 40 -6.23 6.48 -10.63
C GLU A 40 -6.68 7.88 -11.09
N ARG A 41 -7.80 8.38 -10.57
CA ARG A 41 -8.41 9.65 -11.02
C ARG A 41 -7.99 10.86 -10.18
N THR A 42 -7.59 10.65 -8.93
CA THR A 42 -7.28 11.76 -8.03
C THR A 42 -5.99 12.48 -8.43
N LYS A 43 -5.98 13.80 -8.25
CA LYS A 43 -4.77 14.64 -8.33
C LYS A 43 -4.36 15.19 -6.97
N LEU A 44 -5.11 14.84 -5.92
CA LEU A 44 -4.90 15.35 -4.58
C LEU A 44 -4.11 14.33 -3.76
N ASP A 45 -2.86 14.68 -3.46
CA ASP A 45 -1.93 13.79 -2.74
C ASP A 45 -2.45 13.35 -1.37
N SER A 46 -3.10 14.24 -0.61
CA SER A 46 -3.65 13.89 0.72
C SER A 46 -4.76 12.85 0.63
N PHE A 47 -5.60 12.93 -0.40
CA PHE A 47 -6.63 11.94 -0.67
C PHE A 47 -6.02 10.63 -1.16
N ALA A 48 -5.01 10.69 -2.04
CA ALA A 48 -4.27 9.51 -2.49
C ALA A 48 -3.61 8.76 -1.34
N VAL A 49 -2.95 9.47 -0.40
CA VAL A 49 -2.39 8.88 0.83
C VAL A 49 -3.48 8.13 1.60
N ALA A 50 -4.61 8.79 1.87
CA ALA A 50 -5.68 8.20 2.68
C ALA A 50 -6.30 6.95 2.03
N VAL A 51 -6.53 7.00 0.71
CA VAL A 51 -7.04 5.85 -0.07
C VAL A 51 -6.03 4.70 -0.09
N VAL A 52 -4.75 4.99 -0.31
CA VAL A 52 -3.70 3.95 -0.30
C VAL A 52 -3.58 3.30 1.07
N THR A 53 -3.60 4.09 2.15
CA THR A 53 -3.61 3.56 3.52
C THR A 53 -4.80 2.63 3.75
N LEU A 54 -6.01 3.05 3.35
CA LEU A 54 -7.20 2.21 3.46
C LEU A 54 -7.07 0.92 2.63
N LEU A 55 -6.58 0.99 1.40
CA LEU A 55 -6.32 -0.19 0.56
C LEU A 55 -5.36 -1.17 1.25
N GLY A 56 -4.30 -0.67 1.89
CA GLY A 56 -3.39 -1.48 2.71
C GLY A 56 -4.10 -2.17 3.87
N GLN A 57 -4.94 -1.45 4.62
CA GLN A 57 -5.74 -1.99 5.73
C GLN A 57 -6.72 -3.07 5.25
N LEU A 58 -7.48 -2.79 4.20
CA LEU A 58 -8.44 -3.73 3.62
C LEU A 58 -7.74 -4.99 3.07
N GLY A 59 -6.59 -4.83 2.43
CA GLY A 59 -5.81 -5.97 1.98
C GLY A 59 -5.34 -6.86 3.12
N ARG A 60 -5.01 -6.30 4.30
CA ARG A 60 -4.72 -7.10 5.51
C ARG A 60 -5.94 -7.90 5.98
N LEU A 61 -7.15 -7.34 5.87
CA LEU A 61 -8.38 -8.09 6.15
C LEU A 61 -8.53 -9.28 5.18
N GLY A 62 -8.25 -9.05 3.90
CA GLY A 62 -8.24 -10.13 2.89
C GLY A 62 -7.21 -11.22 3.19
N VAL A 63 -6.00 -10.83 3.57
CA VAL A 63 -4.96 -11.78 4.03
C VAL A 63 -5.44 -12.57 5.25
N ALA A 64 -6.04 -11.91 6.23
CA ALA A 64 -6.55 -12.58 7.44
C ALA A 64 -7.70 -13.55 7.13
N ALA A 65 -8.54 -13.25 6.14
CA ALA A 65 -9.68 -14.06 5.76
C ALA A 65 -9.33 -15.23 4.82
N CYS A 66 -8.42 -15.02 3.86
CA CYS A 66 -8.21 -15.93 2.72
C CYS A 66 -6.72 -16.27 2.45
N GLY A 67 -5.79 -15.63 3.17
CA GLY A 67 -4.35 -15.85 3.01
C GLY A 67 -3.68 -15.00 1.93
N TYR A 68 -2.36 -15.05 1.89
CA TYR A 68 -1.54 -14.23 0.97
C TYR A 68 -1.67 -14.64 -0.51
N GLU A 69 -2.05 -15.88 -0.79
CA GLU A 69 -2.17 -16.44 -2.14
C GLU A 69 -3.57 -16.29 -2.74
N ASP A 70 -4.50 -15.68 -2.01
CA ASP A 70 -5.81 -15.34 -2.56
C ASP A 70 -5.67 -14.39 -3.76
N LYS A 71 -6.46 -14.63 -4.82
CA LYS A 71 -6.39 -13.87 -6.07
C LYS A 71 -6.74 -12.39 -5.91
N GLY A 72 -7.67 -12.07 -5.00
CA GLY A 72 -8.03 -10.69 -4.70
C GLY A 72 -6.88 -9.96 -4.01
N VAL A 73 -6.24 -10.61 -3.03
CA VAL A 73 -5.06 -10.07 -2.34
C VAL A 73 -3.89 -9.93 -3.31
N GLU A 74 -3.68 -10.91 -4.16
CA GLU A 74 -2.65 -10.89 -5.20
C GLU A 74 -2.85 -9.75 -6.19
N ASN A 75 -4.07 -9.58 -6.69
CA ASN A 75 -4.40 -8.49 -7.60
C ASN A 75 -4.23 -7.12 -6.94
N LEU A 76 -4.61 -6.97 -5.66
CA LEU A 76 -4.40 -5.73 -4.92
C LEU A 76 -2.90 -5.40 -4.82
N ARG A 77 -2.06 -6.37 -4.42
CA ARG A 77 -0.60 -6.18 -4.40
C ARG A 77 -0.07 -5.77 -5.76
N TYR A 78 -0.48 -6.47 -6.82
CA TYR A 78 -0.05 -6.17 -8.18
C TYR A 78 -0.40 -4.72 -8.58
N LYS A 79 -1.61 -4.26 -8.27
CA LYS A 79 -2.05 -2.89 -8.56
C LYS A 79 -1.27 -1.84 -7.77
N LEU A 80 -1.13 -2.01 -6.45
CA LEU A 80 -0.34 -1.10 -5.60
C LEU A 80 1.13 -1.05 -6.04
N SER A 81 1.69 -2.19 -6.42
CA SER A 81 3.03 -2.32 -6.96
C SER A 81 3.19 -1.59 -8.30
N GLY A 82 2.16 -1.65 -9.16
CA GLY A 82 2.08 -0.87 -10.39
C GLY A 82 2.14 0.64 -10.14
N PHE A 83 1.39 1.16 -9.17
CA PHE A 83 1.47 2.57 -8.79
C PHE A 83 2.89 2.96 -8.31
N LEU A 84 3.55 2.08 -7.54
CA LEU A 84 4.90 2.36 -7.04
C LEU A 84 5.99 2.31 -8.13
N SER A 85 5.73 1.72 -9.29
CA SER A 85 6.74 1.55 -10.34
C SER A 85 7.27 2.88 -10.92
N CYS A 86 8.54 2.84 -11.35
CA CYS A 86 9.46 3.98 -11.48
C CYS A 86 9.05 5.13 -12.44
N ASP A 87 8.16 4.91 -13.41
CA ASP A 87 7.74 5.98 -14.32
C ASP A 87 6.56 6.81 -13.75
N ALA A 88 5.71 6.20 -12.92
CA ALA A 88 4.58 6.86 -12.29
C ALA A 88 4.95 7.52 -10.95
N THR A 89 5.92 6.95 -10.22
CA THR A 89 6.34 7.47 -8.91
C THR A 89 7.05 8.80 -8.96
N ILE A 90 7.77 9.13 -10.04
CA ILE A 90 8.49 10.41 -10.17
C ILE A 90 7.54 11.62 -10.05
N GLN A 91 6.27 11.46 -10.46
CA GLN A 91 5.27 12.51 -10.40
C GLN A 91 4.46 12.53 -9.09
N MET A 92 4.48 11.44 -8.31
CA MET A 92 3.74 11.36 -7.06
C MET A 92 4.49 12.04 -5.92
N ALA A 93 3.76 12.72 -5.02
CA ALA A 93 4.35 13.26 -3.81
C ALA A 93 4.91 12.14 -2.93
N LEU A 94 6.06 12.39 -2.29
CA LEU A 94 6.75 11.43 -1.44
C LEU A 94 5.83 10.75 -0.39
N PRO A 95 4.88 11.44 0.29
CA PRO A 95 3.95 10.78 1.21
C PRO A 95 3.10 9.69 0.56
N VAL A 96 2.65 9.87 -0.69
CA VAL A 96 1.89 8.86 -1.44
C VAL A 96 2.77 7.65 -1.71
N GLN A 97 4.02 7.88 -2.11
CA GLN A 97 4.99 6.81 -2.37
C GLN A 97 5.28 5.99 -1.10
N ILE A 98 5.46 6.66 0.04
CA ILE A 98 5.66 6.01 1.34
C ILE A 98 4.42 5.19 1.71
N ALA A 99 3.21 5.74 1.57
CA ALA A 99 1.97 5.01 1.84
C ALA A 99 1.83 3.75 0.97
N LEU A 100 2.21 3.83 -0.31
CA LEU A 100 2.23 2.67 -1.22
C LEU A 100 3.24 1.61 -0.75
N ALA A 101 4.46 2.02 -0.41
CA ALA A 101 5.48 1.12 0.11
C ALA A 101 5.05 0.45 1.42
N THR A 102 4.51 1.22 2.38
CA THR A 102 3.97 0.68 3.64
C THR A 102 2.87 -0.34 3.39
N SER A 103 1.93 -0.01 2.50
CA SER A 103 0.81 -0.89 2.18
C SER A 103 1.28 -2.19 1.53
N LEU A 104 2.25 -2.11 0.61
CA LEU A 104 2.83 -3.30 -0.02
C LEU A 104 3.60 -4.17 0.96
N LEU A 105 4.42 -3.58 1.84
CA LEU A 105 5.13 -4.32 2.88
C LEU A 105 4.17 -5.10 3.78
N ALA A 106 3.07 -4.48 4.19
CA ALA A 106 2.02 -5.13 4.97
C ALA A 106 1.39 -6.33 4.24
N LEU A 107 1.15 -6.22 2.92
CA LEU A 107 0.58 -7.31 2.12
C LEU A 107 1.59 -8.39 1.72
N LEU A 108 2.88 -8.13 1.88
CA LEU A 108 3.96 -9.09 1.69
C LEU A 108 4.37 -9.77 3.01
N SER A 109 3.94 -9.25 4.16
CA SER A 109 4.40 -9.66 5.49
C SER A 109 5.91 -9.52 5.68
N LEU A 110 6.50 -8.47 5.09
CA LEU A 110 7.94 -8.24 5.11
C LEU A 110 8.29 -6.95 5.83
N GLU A 111 9.32 -7.02 6.66
CA GLU A 111 9.97 -5.83 7.22
C GLU A 111 10.73 -5.10 6.11
N PHE A 112 10.68 -3.77 6.14
CA PHE A 112 11.33 -2.93 5.14
C PHE A 112 12.84 -3.23 5.01
N GLU A 113 13.54 -3.40 6.14
CA GLU A 113 14.99 -3.66 6.12
C GLU A 113 15.35 -4.98 5.41
N LYS A 114 14.52 -6.01 5.56
CA LYS A 114 14.71 -7.30 4.85
C LYS A 114 14.53 -7.16 3.34
N VAL A 115 13.69 -6.24 2.89
CA VAL A 115 13.46 -5.97 1.46
C VAL A 115 14.66 -5.25 0.83
N ILE A 116 15.21 -4.27 1.54
CA ILE A 116 16.31 -3.43 1.06
C ILE A 116 17.67 -4.16 1.15
N GLN A 117 17.85 -5.06 2.12
CA GLN A 117 19.03 -5.88 2.25
C GLN A 117 19.01 -7.04 1.23
N SER A 118 19.80 -6.90 0.16
CA SER A 118 19.85 -7.86 -0.97
C SER A 118 20.29 -9.30 -0.61
N ASN A 119 20.72 -9.55 0.62
CA ASN A 119 21.28 -10.84 1.06
C ASN A 119 20.28 -11.73 1.81
N CYS A 120 19.02 -11.30 1.96
CA CYS A 120 18.01 -12.10 2.64
C CYS A 120 17.33 -13.09 1.67
N ASN A 121 17.16 -14.34 2.10
CA ASN A 121 16.33 -15.34 1.40
C ASN A 121 14.86 -14.90 1.48
N LEU A 122 14.44 -14.07 0.53
CA LEU A 122 13.07 -13.60 0.40
C LEU A 122 12.18 -14.69 -0.23
N PRO A 123 10.85 -14.67 0.01
CA PRO A 123 9.95 -15.68 -0.52
C PRO A 123 10.05 -15.79 -2.05
N ALA A 124 10.15 -17.02 -2.56
CA ALA A 124 10.35 -17.31 -3.98
C ALA A 124 9.07 -17.25 -4.83
N ILE A 125 7.97 -16.70 -4.30
CA ILE A 125 6.69 -16.59 -5.03
C ILE A 125 6.81 -15.45 -6.04
N ALA A 126 6.66 -15.75 -7.33
CA ALA A 126 6.87 -14.81 -8.43
C ALA A 126 6.06 -13.50 -8.32
N CYS A 127 4.86 -13.53 -7.75
CA CYS A 127 4.07 -12.31 -7.53
C CYS A 127 4.64 -11.42 -6.41
N GLN A 128 5.22 -12.03 -5.37
CA GLN A 128 5.88 -11.29 -4.30
C GLN A 128 7.21 -10.70 -4.78
N SER A 129 7.95 -11.41 -5.62
CA SER A 129 9.24 -10.94 -6.14
C SER A 129 9.11 -9.64 -6.94
N VAL A 130 8.07 -9.49 -7.77
CA VAL A 130 7.83 -8.24 -8.54
C VAL A 130 7.59 -7.05 -7.60
N SER A 131 6.78 -7.24 -6.56
CA SER A 131 6.48 -6.18 -5.60
C SER A 131 7.71 -5.78 -4.78
N ILE A 132 8.51 -6.76 -4.37
CA ILE A 132 9.80 -6.56 -3.70
C ILE A 132 10.74 -5.73 -4.58
N ASP A 133 10.85 -6.09 -5.86
CA ASP A 133 11.74 -5.40 -6.80
C ASP A 133 11.28 -3.96 -7.06
N HIS A 134 9.97 -3.71 -7.13
CA HIS A 134 9.45 -2.35 -7.23
C HIS A 134 9.73 -1.51 -5.98
N ILE A 135 9.54 -2.06 -4.76
CA ILE A 135 9.91 -1.35 -3.52
C ILE A 135 11.40 -1.03 -3.51
N ARG A 136 12.25 -1.99 -3.90
CA ARG A 136 13.71 -1.82 -3.94
C ARG A 136 14.11 -0.76 -4.96
N SER A 137 13.57 -0.84 -6.18
CA SER A 137 13.82 0.11 -7.26
C SER A 137 13.41 1.53 -6.86
N TRP A 138 12.20 1.66 -6.29
CA TRP A 138 11.71 2.92 -5.74
C TRP A 138 12.66 3.48 -4.68
N PHE A 139 13.02 2.70 -3.67
CA PHE A 139 13.86 3.20 -2.58
C PHE A 139 15.24 3.68 -3.09
N TYR A 140 15.87 2.91 -3.99
CA TYR A 140 17.18 3.28 -4.53
C TYR A 140 17.13 4.43 -5.56
N SER A 141 15.98 4.72 -6.16
CA SER A 141 15.81 5.88 -7.04
C SER A 141 15.65 7.20 -6.27
N LEU A 142 15.29 7.16 -4.99
CA LEU A 142 15.21 8.34 -4.14
C LEU A 142 16.59 8.99 -3.88
N THR A 143 16.59 10.32 -3.72
CA THR A 143 17.74 11.06 -3.18
C THR A 143 18.11 10.58 -1.77
N LYS A 144 19.37 10.77 -1.34
CA LYS A 144 19.83 10.34 0.00
C LYS A 144 18.99 10.88 1.16
N GLU A 145 18.56 12.14 1.08
CA GLU A 145 17.69 12.76 2.10
C GLU A 145 16.34 12.04 2.20
N ARG A 146 15.68 11.83 1.05
CA ARG A 146 14.42 11.08 0.97
C ARG A 146 14.56 9.60 1.37
N GLN A 147 15.70 8.96 1.11
CA GLN A 147 15.99 7.61 1.60
C GLN A 147 16.03 7.57 3.13
N VAL A 148 16.70 8.52 3.77
CA VAL A 148 16.78 8.60 5.24
C VAL A 148 15.38 8.81 5.84
N LEU A 149 14.61 9.76 5.31
CA LEU A 149 13.23 10.02 5.76
C LEU A 149 12.32 8.81 5.56
N SER A 150 12.36 8.18 4.39
CA SER A 150 11.51 7.02 4.09
C SER A 150 11.86 5.84 5.00
N ARG A 151 13.17 5.60 5.23
CA ARG A 151 13.61 4.55 6.15
C ARG A 151 13.13 4.80 7.58
N SER A 152 13.25 6.02 8.11
CA SER A 152 12.79 6.32 9.47
C SER A 152 11.29 6.13 9.65
N LEU A 153 10.50 6.51 8.64
CA LEU A 153 9.05 6.37 8.67
C LEU A 153 8.62 4.90 8.53
N LEU A 154 9.20 4.16 7.59
CA LEU A 154 8.85 2.76 7.36
C LEU A 154 9.26 1.85 8.51
N GLN A 155 10.37 2.13 9.19
CA GLN A 155 10.76 1.40 10.40
C GLN A 155 9.84 1.70 11.60
N SER A 156 9.25 2.90 11.67
CA SER A 156 8.33 3.25 12.76
C SER A 156 6.94 2.61 12.61
N CYS A 157 6.58 2.16 11.41
CA CYS A 157 5.32 1.49 11.13
C CYS A 157 5.29 0.00 11.54
N ASP A 158 6.44 -0.59 11.88
CA ASP A 158 6.54 -1.98 12.37
C ASP A 158 5.99 -2.16 13.82
N VAL A 159 5.37 -1.12 14.40
CA VAL A 159 4.90 -1.08 15.81
C VAL A 159 3.36 -0.96 15.94
N LEU A 160 2.59 -1.05 14.85
CA LEU A 160 1.11 -1.01 14.86
C LEU A 160 0.48 -2.27 14.25
#